data_AF-A0A1S2K3P8-F1
#
_entry.id   AF-A0A1S2K3P8-F1
#
_cell.length_a   1.000
_cell.length_b   1.000
_cell.length_c   1.000
_cell.angle_alpha   90.00
_cell.angle_beta   90.00
_cell.angle_gamma   90.00
#
_symmetry.space_group_name_H-M   'P 1'
#
loop_
_entity.id
_entity.type
_entity.pdbx_description
1 polymer ?
#
loop_
_entity_poly.entity_id
_entity_poly.type
_entity_poly.pdbx_seq_one_letter_code
_entity_poly.pdbx_strand_id
1 'polypeptide(L)'
;MATRLALLNQYLTQHGLTQPDTAQVLQHLFDPKDGVLTQFTALVTTASRFAQDQATRGLLPPEVWLALGRAANELHDIGLDLEEHLDTLTASADRSPSAGEAAKPPVPAPLVVRRHR
;
A
#
# COMPACT_ATOMS: atom_id res chain seq x y z
N MET A 1 2.86 15.99 -2.02
CA MET A 1 2.51 14.56 -1.87
C MET A 1 1.71 14.03 -3.06
N ALA A 2 0.61 14.68 -3.47
CA ALA A 2 -0.20 14.26 -4.63
C ALA A 2 0.60 14.06 -5.94
N THR A 3 1.50 14.97 -6.29
CA THR A 3 2.38 14.85 -7.47
C THR A 3 3.28 13.62 -7.40
N ARG A 4 3.75 13.25 -6.21
CA ARG A 4 4.64 12.09 -6.02
C ARG A 4 3.87 10.78 -6.19
N LEU A 5 2.64 10.69 -5.69
CA LEU A 5 1.74 9.56 -5.94
C LEU A 5 1.43 9.40 -7.43
N ALA A 6 1.17 10.50 -8.13
CA ALA A 6 0.92 10.47 -9.57
C ALA A 6 2.14 9.95 -10.35
N LEU A 7 3.35 10.38 -9.98
CA LEU A 7 4.60 9.88 -10.58
C LEU A 7 4.85 8.40 -10.29
N LEU A 8 4.57 7.94 -9.06
CA LEU A 8 4.68 6.52 -8.70
C LEU A 8 3.69 5.67 -9.49
N ASN A 9 2.45 6.14 -9.64
CA ASN A 9 1.45 5.45 -10.45
C ASN A 9 1.89 5.38 -11.92
N GLN A 10 2.38 6.49 -12.47
CA GLN A 10 2.93 6.52 -13.83
C GLN A 10 4.11 5.55 -13.99
N TYR A 11 5.03 5.53 -13.01
CA TYR A 11 6.17 4.62 -12.98
C TYR A 11 5.69 3.16 -13.06
N LEU A 12 4.78 2.73 -12.17
CA LEU A 12 4.26 1.36 -12.14
C LEU A 12 3.53 0.94 -13.43
N THR A 13 2.96 1.89 -14.18
CA THR A 13 2.28 1.62 -15.46
C THR A 13 3.20 1.63 -16.68
N GLN A 14 4.47 1.99 -16.52
CA GLN A 14 5.39 2.13 -17.63
C GLN A 14 5.85 0.74 -18.14
N HIS A 15 5.58 0.45 -19.42
CA HIS A 15 6.06 -0.77 -20.06
C HIS A 15 7.59 -0.76 -20.15
N GLY A 16 8.23 -1.83 -19.66
CA GLY A 16 9.69 -2.02 -19.71
C GLY A 16 10.42 -1.97 -18.37
N LEU A 17 9.70 -1.82 -17.25
CA LEU A 17 10.30 -1.95 -15.93
C LEU A 17 10.85 -3.36 -15.69
N THR A 18 12.04 -3.43 -15.08
CA THR A 18 12.53 -4.70 -14.56
C THR A 18 11.77 -5.05 -13.29
N GLN A 19 11.53 -6.34 -13.07
CA GLN A 19 10.81 -6.83 -11.89
C GLN A 19 11.41 -6.33 -10.56
N PRO A 20 12.74 -6.26 -10.38
CA PRO A 20 13.36 -5.74 -9.16
C PRO A 20 13.01 -4.29 -8.85
N ASP A 21 13.01 -3.42 -9.86
CA ASP A 21 12.74 -1.98 -9.68
C ASP A 21 11.30 -1.74 -9.20
N THR A 22 10.36 -2.53 -9.71
CA THR A 22 8.94 -2.44 -9.32
C THR A 22 8.73 -2.94 -7.89
N ALA A 23 9.35 -4.07 -7.53
CA ALA A 23 9.24 -4.65 -6.19
C ALA A 23 9.78 -3.70 -5.10
N GLN A 24 10.91 -3.04 -5.35
CA GLN A 24 11.49 -2.05 -4.42
C GLN A 24 10.56 -0.84 -4.21
N VAL A 25 9.91 -0.36 -5.27
CA VAL A 25 8.94 0.73 -5.15
C VAL A 25 7.74 0.29 -4.31
N LEU A 26 7.19 -0.91 -4.55
CA LEU A 26 6.07 -1.43 -3.76
C LEU A 26 6.44 -1.65 -2.29
N GLN A 27 7.64 -2.16 -2.00
CA GLN A 27 8.15 -2.26 -0.63
C GLN A 27 8.16 -0.90 0.06
N HIS A 28 8.68 0.14 -0.58
CA HIS A 28 8.71 1.47 0.03
C HIS A 28 7.31 2.06 0.25
N LEU A 29 6.35 1.77 -0.62
CA LEU A 29 4.97 2.24 -0.47
C LEU A 29 4.25 1.57 0.72
N PHE A 30 4.55 0.30 0.93
CA PHE A 30 3.86 -0.55 1.91
C PHE A 30 4.72 -0.88 3.14
N ASP A 31 5.86 -0.23 3.31
CA ASP A 31 6.70 -0.37 4.50
C ASP A 31 5.84 -0.11 5.78
N PRO A 32 5.80 -1.06 6.72
CA PRO A 32 4.88 -1.01 7.85
C PRO A 32 5.31 0.05 8.89
N LYS A 33 6.53 0.57 8.81
CA LYS A 33 7.06 1.60 9.72
C LYS A 33 6.89 2.98 9.12
N ASP A 34 7.41 3.18 7.91
CA ASP A 34 7.54 4.52 7.32
C ASP A 34 6.95 4.61 5.90
N GLY A 35 6.21 3.60 5.47
CA GLY A 35 5.60 3.56 4.14
C GLY A 35 4.52 4.61 3.95
N VAL A 36 4.18 4.86 2.69
CA VAL A 36 3.17 5.86 2.32
C VAL A 36 1.80 5.50 2.87
N LEU A 37 1.42 4.21 2.85
CA LEU A 37 0.17 3.76 3.45
C LEU A 37 0.15 4.02 4.95
N THR A 38 1.20 3.63 5.67
CA THR A 38 1.35 3.85 7.11
C THR A 38 1.23 5.33 7.50
N GLN A 39 1.94 6.21 6.78
CA GLN A 39 1.86 7.65 7.00
C GLN A 39 0.46 8.21 6.71
N PHE A 40 -0.20 7.72 5.66
CA PHE A 40 -1.56 8.14 5.33
C PHE A 40 -2.57 7.67 6.38
N THR A 41 -2.45 6.43 6.88
CA THR A 41 -3.26 5.92 8.01
C THR A 41 -3.10 6.78 9.26
N ALA A 42 -1.87 7.18 9.59
CA ALA A 42 -1.60 8.10 10.69
C ALA A 42 -2.24 9.49 10.50
N LEU A 43 -2.21 10.01 9.27
CA LEU A 43 -2.89 11.26 8.91
C LEU A 43 -4.41 11.17 9.10
N VAL A 44 -5.04 10.09 8.60
CA VAL A 44 -6.49 9.88 8.75
C VAL A 44 -6.88 9.69 10.22
N THR A 45 -6.05 8.98 11.00
CA THR A 45 -6.22 8.86 12.46
C THR A 45 -6.18 10.22 13.15
N THR A 46 -5.24 11.09 12.76
CA THR A 46 -5.12 12.45 13.29
C THR A 46 -6.33 13.30 12.90
N ALA A 47 -6.79 13.19 11.65
CA ALA A 47 -7.98 13.88 11.16
C ALA A 47 -9.25 13.43 11.92
N SER A 48 -9.36 12.13 12.24
CA SER A 48 -10.45 11.59 13.06
C SER A 48 -10.49 12.24 14.44
N ARG A 49 -9.34 12.37 15.12
CA ARG A 49 -9.24 13.06 16.43
C ARG A 49 -9.58 14.54 16.34
N PHE A 50 -9.14 15.21 15.27
CA PHE A 50 -9.53 16.59 15.01
C PHE A 50 -11.05 16.71 14.83
N ALA A 51 -11.66 15.86 14.00
CA ALA A 51 -13.11 15.86 13.78
C ALA A 51 -13.90 15.57 15.06
N GLN A 52 -13.38 14.70 15.93
CA GLN A 52 -13.95 14.47 17.26
C GLN A 52 -13.99 15.75 18.10
N ASP A 53 -12.88 16.48 18.22
CA ASP A 53 -12.82 17.74 18.97
C ASP A 53 -13.74 18.82 18.38
N GLN A 54 -13.88 18.87 17.06
CA GLN A 54 -14.83 19.81 16.44
C GLN A 54 -16.29 19.38 16.68
N ALA A 55 -16.59 18.08 16.67
CA ALA A 55 -17.93 17.57 16.92
C ALA A 55 -18.37 17.80 18.37
N THR A 56 -17.48 17.63 19.35
CA THR A 56 -17.79 17.93 20.76
C THR A 56 -18.06 19.42 21.01
N ARG A 57 -17.52 20.30 20.15
CA ARG A 57 -17.79 21.75 20.14
C ARG A 57 -19.02 22.13 19.32
N GLY A 58 -19.70 21.18 18.68
CA GLY A 58 -20.85 21.43 17.80
C GLY A 58 -20.50 22.05 16.45
N LEU A 59 -19.23 22.01 16.04
CA LEU A 59 -18.74 22.62 14.79
C LEU A 59 -18.72 21.65 13.60
N LEU A 60 -18.73 20.35 13.87
CA LEU A 60 -18.86 19.31 12.84
C LEU A 60 -19.93 18.26 13.24
N PRO A 61 -20.60 17.63 12.26
CA PRO A 61 -21.43 16.46 12.52
C PRO A 61 -20.58 15.29 13.08
N PRO A 62 -21.05 14.56 14.11
CA PRO A 62 -20.35 13.39 14.65
C PRO A 62 -20.04 12.30 13.60
N GLU A 63 -20.84 12.22 12.54
CA GLU A 63 -20.68 11.26 11.44
C GLU A 63 -19.32 11.43 10.73
N VAL A 64 -18.78 12.65 10.69
CA VAL A 64 -17.46 12.91 10.08
C VAL A 64 -16.35 12.25 10.89
N TRP A 65 -16.40 12.37 12.23
CA TRP A 65 -15.47 11.68 13.12
C TRP A 65 -15.56 10.16 12.94
N LEU A 66 -16.79 9.62 12.95
CA LEU A 66 -17.02 8.18 12.80
C LEU A 66 -16.53 7.66 11.45
N ALA A 67 -16.78 8.38 10.36
CA ALA A 67 -16.32 8.01 9.03
C ALA A 67 -14.78 7.99 8.95
N LEU A 68 -14.11 9.02 9.48
CA LEU A 68 -12.64 9.07 9.51
C LEU A 68 -12.05 7.98 10.41
N GLY A 69 -12.67 7.70 11.56
CA GLY A 69 -12.25 6.60 12.43
C GLY A 69 -12.36 5.24 11.75
N ARG A 70 -13.47 4.99 11.04
CA ARG A 70 -13.65 3.75 10.27
C ARG A 70 -12.62 3.64 9.14
N ALA A 71 -12.40 4.71 8.39
CA ALA A 71 -11.41 4.72 7.32
C ALA A 71 -9.99 4.44 7.85
N ALA A 72 -9.63 5.00 9.01
CA ALA A 72 -8.34 4.71 9.64
C ALA A 72 -8.18 3.22 9.99
N ASN A 73 -9.22 2.58 10.52
CA ASN A 73 -9.20 1.14 10.82
C ASN A 73 -9.07 0.30 9.55
N GLU A 74 -9.88 0.59 8.52
CA GLU A 74 -9.81 -0.12 7.24
C GLU A 74 -8.42 0.00 6.59
N LEU A 75 -7.81 1.19 6.64
CA LEU A 75 -6.46 1.41 6.13
C LEU A 75 -5.39 0.67 6.95
N HIS A 76 -5.59 0.53 8.27
CA HIS A 76 -4.70 -0.25 9.12
C HIS A 76 -4.79 -1.74 8.78
N ASP A 77 -6.00 -2.28 8.65
CA ASP A 77 -6.22 -3.69 8.29
C ASP A 77 -5.63 -4.02 6.91
N ILE A 78 -5.81 -3.13 5.92
CA ILE A 78 -5.15 -3.25 4.61
C ILE A 78 -3.61 -3.27 4.76
N GLY A 79 -3.06 -2.46 5.66
CA GLY A 79 -1.63 -2.43 5.94
C GLY A 79 -1.12 -3.78 6.46
N LEU A 80 -1.86 -4.40 7.38
CA LEU A 80 -1.54 -5.74 7.91
C LEU A 80 -1.57 -6.81 6.82
N ASP A 81 -2.61 -6.82 5.98
CA ASP A 81 -2.72 -7.76 4.86
C ASP A 81 -1.54 -7.64 3.88
N LEU A 82 -1.04 -6.41 3.65
CA LEU A 82 0.09 -6.17 2.75
C LEU A 82 1.44 -6.53 3.39
N GLU A 83 1.59 -6.32 4.70
CA GLU A 83 2.79 -6.70 5.45
C GLU A 83 3.08 -8.20 5.33
N GLU A 84 2.04 -9.06 5.36
CA GLU A 84 2.15 -10.51 5.14
C GLU A 84 2.83 -10.88 3.80
N HIS A 85 2.82 -9.98 2.82
CA HIS A 85 3.35 -10.20 1.48
C HIS A 85 4.65 -9.44 1.19
N LEU A 86 5.14 -8.61 2.11
CA LEU A 86 6.37 -7.84 1.91
C LEU A 86 7.60 -8.73 1.72
N ASP A 87 7.72 -9.82 2.45
CA ASP A 87 8.82 -10.78 2.29
C ASP A 87 8.88 -11.38 0.88
N THR A 88 7.70 -11.60 0.27
CA THR A 88 7.61 -12.08 -1.12
C THR A 88 8.09 -11.02 -2.10
N LEU A 89 7.77 -9.74 -1.85
CA LEU A 89 8.30 -8.63 -2.65
C LEU A 89 9.82 -8.51 -2.49
N THR A 90 10.35 -8.66 -1.27
CA THR A 90 11.80 -8.64 -0.99
C THR A 90 12.55 -9.73 -1.72
N ALA A 91 12.09 -10.97 -1.59
CA ALA A 91 12.68 -12.10 -2.30
C ALA A 91 12.66 -11.93 -3.84
N SER A 92 11.67 -11.19 -4.37
CA SER A 92 11.59 -10.88 -5.80
C SER A 92 12.51 -9.73 -6.22
N ALA A 93 12.76 -8.74 -5.35
CA ALA A 93 13.68 -7.64 -5.58
C ALA A 93 15.15 -8.10 -5.59
N ASP A 94 15.49 -9.03 -4.68
CA ASP A 94 16.86 -9.52 -4.51
C ASP A 94 17.27 -10.56 -5.56
N ARG A 95 16.31 -11.11 -6.33
CA ARG A 95 16.57 -12.07 -7.39
C ARG A 95 17.18 -11.38 -8.62
N SER A 96 18.48 -11.14 -8.56
CA SER A 96 19.29 -10.87 -9.76
C SER A 96 19.32 -12.13 -10.65
N PRO A 97 19.18 -12.04 -11.98
CA PRO A 97 19.33 -13.20 -12.85
C PRO A 97 20.78 -13.68 -12.74
N SER A 98 21.00 -14.78 -12.02
CA SER A 98 22.32 -15.40 -11.92
C SER A 98 22.75 -15.80 -13.33
N ALA A 99 23.83 -15.20 -13.83
CA ALA A 99 24.42 -15.54 -15.11
C ALA A 99 25.05 -16.93 -15.00
N GLY A 100 24.32 -17.98 -15.38
CA GLY A 100 24.90 -19.33 -15.43
C GLY A 100 23.94 -20.50 -15.58
N GLU A 101 22.66 -20.34 -15.26
CA GLU A 101 21.72 -21.47 -15.34
C GLU A 101 20.58 -21.14 -16.29
N ALA A 102 20.37 -21.98 -17.31
CA ALA A 102 19.22 -21.90 -18.20
C ALA A 102 17.95 -22.22 -17.39
N ALA A 103 17.44 -21.21 -16.68
CA ALA A 103 16.24 -21.32 -15.87
C ALA A 103 15.06 -21.58 -16.81
N LYS A 104 14.37 -22.69 -16.56
CA LYS A 104 13.10 -23.02 -17.23
C LYS A 104 12.15 -21.83 -17.09
N PRO A 105 11.43 -21.41 -18.16
CA PRO A 105 10.54 -20.25 -18.07
C PRO A 105 9.52 -20.46 -16.94
N PRO A 106 9.29 -19.44 -16.10
CA PRO A 106 8.39 -19.54 -14.98
C PRO A 106 6.98 -19.89 -15.47
N VAL A 107 6.38 -20.92 -14.87
CA VAL A 107 4.99 -21.29 -15.17
C VAL A 107 4.08 -20.34 -14.40
N PRO A 108 3.23 -19.55 -15.07
CA PRO A 108 2.33 -18.62 -14.39
C PRO A 108 1.31 -19.37 -13.52
N ALA A 109 1.14 -18.93 -12.28
CA ALA A 109 0.11 -19.44 -11.39
C ALA A 109 -1.28 -18.97 -11.85
N PRO A 110 -2.33 -19.79 -11.71
CA PRO A 110 -3.69 -19.34 -11.98
C PRO A 110 -4.09 -18.23 -11.00
N LEU A 111 -4.44 -17.06 -11.54
CA LEU A 111 -4.92 -15.93 -10.74
C LEU A 111 -6.31 -16.27 -10.18
N VAL A 112 -6.42 -16.40 -8.86
CA VAL A 112 -7.71 -16.60 -8.20
C VAL A 112 -8.44 -15.26 -8.17
N VAL A 113 -9.38 -15.07 -9.09
CA VAL A 113 -10.34 -13.96 -8.99
C VAL A 113 -11.31 -14.29 -7.86
N ARG A 114 -11.15 -13.66 -6.69
CA ARG A 114 -12.20 -13.67 -5.67
C ARG A 114 -13.41 -12.94 -6.24
N ARG A 115 -14.50 -13.68 -6.49
CA ARG A 115 -15.81 -13.09 -6.77
C ARG A 115 -16.23 -12.29 -5.54
N HIS A 116 -16.16 -10.97 -5.61
CA HIS A 116 -16.88 -10.12 -4.67
C HIS A 116 -18.38 -10.42 -4.82
N ARG A 117 -19.03 -10.77 -3.72
CA ARG A 117 -20.49 -10.97 -3.63
C ARG A 117 -21.12 -9.74 -3.00
#